data_AF-X1EP39-F1
#
_entry.id   AF-X1EP39-F1
#
_cell.length_a   1.000
_cell.length_b   1.000
_cell.length_c   1.000
_cell.angle_alpha   90.00
_cell.angle_beta   90.00
_cell.angle_gamma   90.00
#
_symmetry.space_group_name_H-M   'P 1'
#
loop_
_entity.id
_entity.type
_entity.pdbx_description
1 polymer ?
#
loop_
_entity_poly.entity_id
_entity_poly.type
_entity_poly.pdbx_seq_one_letter_code
_entity_poly.pdbx_strand_id
1 'polypeptide(L)'
;MNLDGNKVYWDSRYSEEGKIWGESPSKSAFYALKLFTKYKLKKILIPGSGYGRHTKLFSANSYKTVGIEISENAIKIAKKFDPQTTFINGSVMEMVSIDENFDAIYCYNVLHLFLTNQRQKFLKKCYSKLN
;
A
#
# COMPACT_ATOMS: atom_id res chain seq x y z
N MET A 1 12.13 14.20 6.50
CA MET A 1 13.05 13.68 5.48
C MET A 1 12.50 13.99 4.09
N ASN A 2 13.40 14.24 3.13
CA ASN A 2 13.06 14.29 1.71
C ASN A 2 12.81 12.86 1.17
N LEU A 3 12.35 12.74 -0.08
CA LEU A 3 11.97 11.45 -0.68
C LEU A 3 13.15 10.45 -0.69
N ASP A 4 14.35 10.92 -1.01
CA ASP A 4 15.55 10.08 -1.07
C ASP A 4 15.92 9.49 0.30
N GLY A 5 15.84 10.28 1.37
CA GLY A 5 16.08 9.81 2.73
C GLY A 5 15.08 8.73 3.18
N ASN A 6 13.81 8.87 2.79
CA ASN A 6 12.80 7.86 3.10
C ASN A 6 13.04 6.54 2.35
N LYS A 7 13.45 6.59 1.08
CA LYS A 7 13.76 5.39 0.29
C LYS A 7 14.90 4.60 0.94
N VAL A 8 16.02 5.27 1.24
CA VAL A 8 17.20 4.65 1.86
C VAL A 8 16.83 4.00 3.19
N TYR A 9 16.08 4.71 4.05
CA TYR A 9 15.65 4.19 5.35
C TYR A 9 14.83 2.90 5.21
N TRP A 10 13.78 2.90 4.36
CA TRP A 10 12.92 1.72 4.20
C TRP A 10 13.66 0.58 3.51
N ASP A 11 14.50 0.87 2.50
CA ASP A 11 15.31 -0.17 1.84
C ASP A 11 16.25 -0.88 2.81
N SER A 12 16.94 -0.16 3.70
CA SER A 12 17.80 -0.78 4.73
C SER A 12 16.97 -1.63 5.67
N ARG A 13 15.88 -1.06 6.19
CA ARG A 13 15.03 -1.74 7.18
C ARG A 13 14.46 -3.05 6.67
N TYR A 14 13.95 -3.09 5.45
CA TYR A 14 13.43 -4.33 4.85
C TYR A 14 14.54 -5.31 4.46
N SER A 15 15.75 -4.83 4.15
CA SER A 15 16.90 -5.69 3.91
C SER A 15 17.31 -6.44 5.18
N GLU A 16 17.28 -5.77 6.33
CA GLU A 16 17.72 -6.31 7.61
C GLU A 16 16.65 -7.16 8.30
N GLU A 17 15.41 -6.68 8.31
CA GLU A 17 14.35 -7.23 9.16
C GLU A 17 13.28 -8.03 8.37
N GLY A 18 13.30 -7.96 7.04
CA GLY A 18 12.37 -8.70 6.17
C GLY A 18 10.89 -8.45 6.50
N LYS A 19 10.17 -9.49 6.92
CA LYS A 19 8.74 -9.40 7.32
C LYS A 19 8.57 -8.98 8.78
N ILE A 20 9.18 -7.85 9.14
CA ILE A 20 9.31 -7.31 10.50
C ILE A 20 7.99 -7.24 11.30
N TRP A 21 6.83 -7.03 10.66
CA TRP A 21 5.54 -6.94 11.35
C TRP A 21 4.69 -8.22 11.26
N GLY A 22 5.31 -9.36 10.91
CA GLY A 22 4.64 -10.64 10.72
C GLY A 22 3.73 -10.69 9.48
N GLU A 23 3.05 -11.81 9.29
CA GLU A 23 2.28 -12.07 8.07
C GLU A 23 0.78 -11.85 8.23
N SER A 24 0.26 -11.93 9.45
CA SER A 24 -1.18 -11.82 9.70
C SER A 24 -1.69 -10.39 9.48
N PRO A 25 -2.73 -10.16 8.64
CA PRO A 25 -3.32 -8.83 8.47
C PRO A 25 -3.84 -8.23 9.77
N SER A 26 -4.00 -6.91 9.81
CA SER A 26 -4.58 -6.23 10.98
C SER A 26 -6.10 -6.42 11.04
N LYS A 27 -6.69 -6.26 12.24
CA LYS A 27 -8.15 -6.28 12.44
C LYS A 27 -8.89 -5.28 11.54
N SER A 28 -8.30 -4.10 11.31
CA SER A 28 -8.84 -3.08 10.41
C SER A 28 -8.90 -3.55 8.95
N ALA A 29 -7.96 -4.39 8.51
CA ALA A 29 -7.97 -4.94 7.15
C ALA A 29 -9.10 -5.94 6.95
N PHE A 30 -9.36 -6.79 7.95
CA PHE A 30 -10.52 -7.69 7.94
C PHE A 30 -11.84 -6.92 7.98
N TYR A 31 -11.92 -5.82 8.74
CA TYR A 31 -13.08 -4.94 8.72
C TYR A 31 -13.29 -4.30 7.34
N ALA A 32 -12.22 -3.77 6.73
CA ALA A 32 -12.26 -3.21 5.39
C ALA A 32 -12.70 -4.26 4.35
N LEU A 33 -12.17 -5.49 4.42
CA LEU A 33 -12.58 -6.59 3.55
C LEU A 33 -14.09 -6.84 3.61
N LYS A 34 -14.67 -6.94 4.81
CA LYS A 34 -16.12 -7.10 5.00
C LYS A 34 -16.90 -5.95 4.36
N LEU A 35 -16.45 -4.70 4.57
CA LEU A 35 -17.08 -3.52 4.01
C LEU A 35 -17.03 -3.53 2.48
N PHE A 36 -15.84 -3.77 1.92
CA PHE A 36 -15.63 -3.81 0.47
C PHE A 36 -16.41 -4.94 -0.20
N THR A 37 -16.58 -6.08 0.48
CA THR A 37 -17.41 -7.19 -0.01
C THR A 37 -18.88 -6.80 -0.03
N LYS A 38 -19.37 -6.17 1.05
CA LYS A 38 -20.76 -5.68 1.14
C LYS A 38 -21.11 -4.73 -0.01
N TYR A 39 -20.20 -3.82 -0.36
CA TYR A 39 -20.39 -2.85 -1.44
C TYR A 39 -19.96 -3.37 -2.82
N LYS A 40 -19.62 -4.67 -2.94
CA LYS A 40 -19.23 -5.32 -4.20
C LYS A 40 -18.08 -4.63 -4.93
N LEU A 41 -17.18 -3.98 -4.19
CA LEU A 41 -15.99 -3.34 -4.74
C LEU A 41 -15.06 -4.39 -5.35
N LYS A 42 -14.24 -4.01 -6.33
CA LYS A 42 -13.42 -4.94 -7.10
C LYS A 42 -11.95 -4.56 -7.13
N LYS A 43 -11.64 -3.27 -7.12
CA LYS A 43 -10.29 -2.77 -7.31
C LYS A 43 -9.83 -1.92 -6.14
N ILE A 44 -8.73 -2.33 -5.51
CA ILE A 44 -8.24 -1.73 -4.26
C ILE A 44 -6.80 -1.25 -4.44
N LEU A 45 -6.54 -0.03 -3.97
CA LEU A 45 -5.19 0.52 -3.84
C LEU A 45 -4.73 0.47 -2.37
N ILE A 46 -3.49 0.02 -2.15
CA ILE A 46 -2.81 0.00 -0.85
C ILE A 46 -1.53 0.85 -0.95
N PRO A 47 -1.59 2.14 -0.58
CA PRO A 47 -0.42 2.99 -0.53
C PRO A 47 0.47 2.61 0.66
N GLY A 48 1.79 2.53 0.44
CA GLY A 48 2.76 2.06 1.43
C GLY A 48 2.56 0.59 1.76
N SER A 49 2.45 -0.25 0.73
CA SER A 49 2.07 -1.66 0.87
C SER A 49 3.13 -2.54 1.55
N GLY A 50 4.36 -2.07 1.70
CA GLY A 50 5.47 -2.83 2.27
C GLY A 50 5.69 -4.17 1.56
N TYR A 51 5.99 -5.22 2.33
CA TYR A 51 6.16 -6.58 1.83
C TYR A 51 4.85 -7.32 1.53
N GLY A 52 3.71 -6.62 1.45
CA GLY A 52 2.43 -7.20 1.02
C GLY A 52 1.60 -7.86 2.13
N ARG A 53 1.86 -7.54 3.41
CA ARG A 53 1.09 -8.04 4.58
C ARG A 53 -0.42 -7.88 4.39
N HIS A 54 -0.86 -6.71 3.91
CA HIS A 54 -2.28 -6.41 3.71
C HIS A 54 -2.74 -6.65 2.28
N THR A 55 -1.89 -6.49 1.27
CA THR A 55 -2.26 -6.75 -0.13
C THR A 55 -2.69 -8.21 -0.30
N LYS A 56 -1.98 -9.14 0.36
CA LYS A 56 -2.26 -10.58 0.31
C LYS A 56 -3.68 -10.92 0.73
N LEU A 57 -4.23 -10.21 1.72
CA LEU A 57 -5.60 -10.41 2.17
C LEU A 57 -6.59 -10.10 1.05
N PHE A 58 -6.42 -8.96 0.38
CA PHE A 58 -7.36 -8.53 -0.65
C PHE A 58 -7.18 -9.33 -1.95
N SER A 59 -5.95 -9.59 -2.37
CA SER A 59 -5.68 -10.38 -3.58
C SER A 59 -6.21 -11.83 -3.44
N ALA A 60 -6.05 -12.45 -2.27
CA ALA A 60 -6.58 -13.78 -1.99
C ALA A 60 -8.13 -13.84 -1.94
N ASN A 61 -8.79 -12.69 -1.77
CA ASN A 61 -10.24 -12.56 -1.82
C ASN A 61 -10.72 -11.99 -3.17
N SER A 62 -9.96 -12.24 -4.25
CA SER A 62 -10.33 -11.93 -5.64
C SER A 62 -10.48 -10.44 -5.97
N TYR A 63 -9.87 -9.54 -5.19
CA TYR A 63 -9.78 -8.14 -5.54
C TYR A 63 -8.60 -7.89 -6.49
N LYS A 64 -8.80 -7.06 -7.52
CA LYS A 64 -7.70 -6.47 -8.29
C LYS A 64 -6.94 -5.52 -7.36
N THR A 65 -5.80 -5.98 -6.88
CA THR A 65 -5.06 -5.33 -5.80
C THR A 65 -3.81 -4.66 -6.35
N VAL A 66 -3.62 -3.37 -6.04
CA VAL A 66 -2.43 -2.59 -6.40
C VAL A 66 -1.77 -2.07 -5.14
N GLY A 67 -0.48 -2.33 -4.98
CA GLY A 67 0.35 -1.82 -3.89
C GLY A 67 1.35 -0.78 -4.40
N ILE A 68 1.54 0.31 -3.67
CA ILE A 68 2.63 1.28 -3.94
C ILE A 68 3.61 1.21 -2.79
N GLU A 69 4.88 1.01 -3.11
CA GLU A 69 5.93 0.90 -2.11
C GLU A 69 7.23 1.56 -2.60
N ILE A 70 7.85 2.35 -1.74
CA ILE A 70 9.07 3.10 -2.07
C ILE A 70 10.30 2.18 -2.04
N SER A 71 10.28 1.17 -1.18
CA SER A 71 11.38 0.22 -1.03
C SER A 71 11.36 -0.89 -2.09
N GLU A 72 12.47 -1.03 -2.81
CA GLU A 72 12.69 -2.14 -3.73
C GLU A 72 12.85 -3.47 -2.99
N ASN A 73 13.49 -3.45 -1.82
CA ASN A 73 13.66 -4.64 -1.00
C ASN A 73 12.31 -5.17 -0.49
N ALA A 74 11.42 -4.27 -0.04
CA ALA A 74 10.05 -4.63 0.30
C ALA A 74 9.32 -5.27 -0.89
N ILE A 75 9.41 -4.67 -2.09
CA ILE A 75 8.76 -5.18 -3.29
C ILE A 75 9.28 -6.57 -3.68
N LYS A 76 10.58 -6.83 -3.54
CA LYS A 76 11.15 -8.17 -3.80
C LYS A 76 10.53 -9.22 -2.89
N ILE A 77 10.31 -8.90 -1.61
CA ILE A 77 9.61 -9.78 -0.66
C ILE A 77 8.13 -9.90 -1.06
N ALA A 78 7.49 -8.78 -1.37
CA ALA A 78 6.06 -8.70 -1.68
C ALA A 78 5.68 -9.53 -2.90
N LYS A 79 6.47 -9.47 -3.99
CA LYS A 79 6.23 -10.25 -5.21
C LYS A 79 6.32 -11.77 -4.97
N LYS A 80 7.14 -12.22 -4.01
CA LYS A 80 7.21 -13.63 -3.60
C LYS A 80 6.05 -14.03 -2.70
N PHE A 81 5.69 -13.16 -1.76
CA PHE A 81 4.65 -13.43 -0.77
C PHE A 81 3.22 -13.35 -1.36
N ASP A 82 3.00 -12.40 -2.25
CA ASP A 82 1.72 -12.07 -2.86
C ASP A 82 1.85 -11.85 -4.38
N PRO A 83 2.07 -12.91 -5.16
CA PRO A 83 2.29 -12.80 -6.61
C PRO A 83 1.05 -12.33 -7.40
N GLN A 84 -0.13 -12.27 -6.76
CA GLN A 84 -1.38 -11.83 -7.40
C GLN A 84 -1.56 -10.30 -7.38
N THR A 85 -0.78 -9.59 -6.57
CA THR A 85 -0.85 -8.13 -6.47
C THR A 85 0.08 -7.46 -7.46
N THR A 86 -0.41 -6.40 -8.11
CA THR A 86 0.45 -5.50 -8.89
C THR A 86 1.17 -4.54 -7.95
N PHE A 87 2.49 -4.66 -7.86
CA PHE A 87 3.32 -3.74 -7.06
C PHE A 87 3.99 -2.69 -7.93
N ILE A 88 3.79 -1.43 -7.56
CA ILE A 88 4.42 -0.25 -8.16
C ILE A 88 5.53 0.21 -7.23
N ASN A 89 6.76 0.24 -7.73
CA ASN A 89 7.87 0.87 -7.01
C ASN A 89 7.80 2.38 -7.20
N GLY A 90 7.56 3.10 -6.12
CA GLY A 90 7.43 4.55 -6.18
C GLY A 90 6.90 5.17 -4.91
N SER A 91 6.90 6.49 -4.89
CA SER A 91 6.39 7.26 -3.76
C SER A 91 4.87 7.34 -3.77
N VAL A 92 4.25 7.18 -2.60
CA VAL A 92 2.83 7.50 -2.40
C VAL A 92 2.52 9.00 -2.59
N MET A 93 3.54 9.86 -2.70
CA MET A 93 3.37 11.26 -3.07
C MET A 93 3.27 11.48 -4.59
N GLU A 94 3.51 10.44 -5.39
CA GLU A 94 3.55 10.51 -6.85
C GLU A 94 2.44 9.71 -7.53
N MET A 95 1.47 9.20 -6.76
CA MET A 95 0.37 8.34 -7.25
C MET A 95 -0.45 8.90 -8.42
N VAL A 96 -0.41 10.22 -8.67
CA VAL A 96 -1.13 10.86 -9.78
C VAL A 96 -0.75 10.26 -11.14
N SER A 97 0.48 9.76 -11.30
CA SER A 97 0.98 9.13 -12.52
C SER A 97 0.35 7.77 -12.86
N ILE A 98 -0.43 7.18 -11.94
CA ILE A 98 -1.13 5.92 -12.17
C ILE A 98 -2.39 6.20 -13.00
N ASP A 99 -2.44 5.76 -14.25
CA ASP A 99 -3.58 5.99 -15.15
C ASP A 99 -4.76 5.02 -14.89
N GLU A 100 -5.13 4.89 -13.61
CA GLU A 100 -6.14 3.97 -13.13
C GLU A 100 -6.82 4.53 -11.87
N ASN A 101 -8.16 4.46 -11.82
CA ASN A 101 -8.94 4.71 -10.61
C ASN A 101 -9.29 3.41 -9.88
N PHE A 102 -9.73 3.53 -8.63
CA PHE A 102 -9.96 2.44 -7.68
C PHE A 102 -11.30 2.60 -6.99
N ASP A 103 -11.92 1.47 -6.63
CA ASP A 103 -13.18 1.45 -5.89
C ASP A 103 -12.96 1.74 -4.39
N ALA A 104 -11.77 1.40 -3.89
CA ALA A 104 -11.39 1.63 -2.51
C ALA A 104 -9.88 1.84 -2.35
N ILE A 105 -9.53 2.53 -1.26
CA ILE A 105 -8.16 2.69 -0.79
C ILE A 105 -8.09 2.18 0.64
N TYR A 106 -7.18 1.24 0.91
CA TYR A 106 -6.87 0.78 2.27
C TYR A 106 -5.48 1.27 2.67
N CYS A 107 -5.43 2.27 3.55
CA CYS A 107 -4.19 2.87 4.04
C CYS A 107 -3.95 2.47 5.51
N TYR A 108 -2.78 1.93 5.82
CA TYR A 108 -2.45 1.45 7.15
C TYR A 108 -1.02 1.85 7.54
N ASN A 109 -0.85 2.51 8.70
CA ASN A 109 0.45 2.95 9.22
C ASN A 109 1.33 3.79 8.26
N VAL A 110 0.71 4.56 7.36
CA VAL A 110 1.43 5.43 6.42
C VAL A 110 1.28 6.91 6.77
N LEU A 111 0.09 7.35 7.17
CA LEU A 111 -0.20 8.78 7.40
C LEU A 111 0.72 9.43 8.45
N HIS A 112 1.09 8.69 9.50
CA HIS A 112 1.91 9.22 10.60
C HIS A 112 3.37 9.49 10.21
N LEU A 113 3.81 9.00 9.04
CA LEU A 113 5.17 9.22 8.51
C LEU A 113 5.34 10.61 7.89
N PHE A 114 4.25 11.37 7.74
CA PHE A 114 4.22 12.62 7.00
C PHE A 114 3.90 13.82 7.88
N LEU A 115 4.50 14.97 7.57
CA LEU A 115 4.12 16.26 8.14
C LEU A 115 2.70 16.64 7.73
N THR A 116 2.06 17.56 8.47
CA THR A 116 0.66 17.97 8.23
C THR A 116 0.37 18.33 6.77
N ASN A 117 1.24 19.14 6.14
CA ASN A 117 1.06 19.58 4.76
C ASN A 117 1.19 18.41 3.77
N GLN A 118 2.06 17.44 4.07
CA GLN A 118 2.25 16.24 3.26
C GLN A 118 1.07 15.28 3.42
N ARG A 119 0.53 15.11 4.63
CA ARG A 119 -0.70 14.33 4.87
C ARG A 119 -1.87 14.87 4.04
N GLN A 120 -2.08 16.20 4.03
CA GLN A 120 -3.12 16.82 3.21
C GLN A 120 -2.91 16.55 1.72
N LYS A 121 -1.68 16.70 1.21
CA LYS A 121 -1.36 16.41 -0.19
C LYS A 121 -1.60 14.94 -0.54
N PHE A 122 -1.19 14.01 0.33
CA PHE A 122 -1.40 12.59 0.14
C PHE A 122 -2.90 12.23 0.13
N LEU A 123 -3.69 12.75 1.07
CA LEU A 123 -5.14 12.52 1.10
C LEU A 123 -5.84 13.06 -0.16
N LYS A 124 -5.45 14.24 -0.66
CA LYS A 124 -5.96 14.77 -1.93
C LYS A 124 -5.63 13.85 -3.11
N LYS A 125 -4.43 13.27 -3.14
CA LYS A 125 -4.02 12.30 -4.18
C LYS A 125 -4.77 10.98 -4.07
N CYS A 126 -5.03 10.49 -2.85
CA CYS A 126 -5.90 9.33 -2.65
C CYS A 126 -7.31 9.62 -3.18
N TYR A 127 -7.88 10.76 -2.80
CA TYR A 127 -9.22 11.15 -3.23
C TYR A 127 -9.34 11.24 -4.76
N SER A 128 -8.33 11.81 -5.44
CA SER A 128 -8.33 11.89 -6.91
C SER A 128 -8.19 10.54 -7.64
N LYS A 129 -8.00 9.43 -6.91
CA LYS A 129 -7.87 8.07 -7.46
C LYS A 129 -9.07 7.19 -7.14
N LEU A 130 -10.08 7.70 -6.44
CA LEU A 130 -11.34 7.01 -6.22
C LEU A 130 -12.29 7.23 -7.40
N ASN A 131 -13.05 6.19 -7.75
CA ASN A 131 -14.18 6.26 -8.70
C ASN A 131 -15.34 7.10 -8.15
#